data_AF-H6SIG8-F1
#
_entry.id   AF-H6SIG8-F1
#
_cell.length_a   1.000
_cell.length_b   1.000
_cell.length_c   1.000
_cell.angle_alpha   90.00
_cell.angle_beta   90.00
_cell.angle_gamma   90.00
#
_symmetry.space_group_name_H-M   'P 1'
#
loop_
_entity.id
_entity.type
_entity.pdbx_description
1 polymer ?
#
loop_
_entity_poly.entity_id
_entity_poly.type
_entity_poly.pdbx_seq_one_letter_code
_entity_poly.pdbx_strand_id
1 'polypeptide(L)'
;MGKDLHTLIRLRKFEVDERRRDLGVLLQRQAALEAEGRALDAEFAREVSFAQQNPAFGLTLGAYVSHFRWRKDDLLEREHQLDEDILEAREALAEAYRTLKTIEVTQENRENRERQEREHKDQLFLDEVAQDRYRRRSHEGDPLA
;
A
#
# COMPACT_ATOMS: atom_id res chain seq x y z
N MET A 1 24.75 -2.25 -16.11
CA MET A 1 23.71 -3.02 -15.37
C MET A 1 22.84 -2.17 -14.40
N GLY A 2 22.96 -0.83 -14.34
CA GLY A 2 22.15 0.02 -13.43
C GLY A 2 20.75 0.41 -13.93
N LYS A 3 20.44 0.27 -15.22
CA LYS A 3 19.11 0.63 -15.80
C LYS A 3 17.97 -0.32 -15.39
N ASP A 4 18.30 -1.50 -14.89
CA ASP A 4 17.36 -2.59 -14.68
C ASP A 4 16.54 -2.42 -13.38
N LEU A 5 17.21 -2.05 -12.28
CA LEU A 5 16.55 -1.89 -10.98
C LEU A 5 15.59 -0.70 -10.93
N HIS A 6 15.88 0.42 -11.58
CA HIS A 6 14.91 1.53 -11.66
C HIS A 6 13.63 1.15 -12.41
N THR A 7 13.76 0.33 -13.47
CA THR A 7 12.61 -0.17 -14.23
C THR A 7 11.79 -1.13 -13.36
N LEU A 8 12.47 -2.01 -12.64
CA LEU A 8 11.84 -2.91 -11.68
C LEU A 8 11.14 -2.17 -10.52
N ILE A 9 11.76 -1.12 -9.97
CA ILE A 9 11.14 -0.26 -8.93
C ILE A 9 9.85 0.35 -9.46
N ARG A 10 9.84 0.85 -10.70
CA ARG A 10 8.62 1.42 -11.30
C ARG A 10 7.52 0.37 -11.44
N LEU A 11 7.87 -0.83 -11.90
CA LEU A 11 6.92 -1.94 -11.99
C LEU A 11 6.34 -2.30 -10.61
N ARG A 12 7.18 -2.39 -9.57
CA ARG A 12 6.73 -2.70 -8.21
C ARG A 12 5.89 -1.59 -7.57
N LYS A 13 6.15 -0.32 -7.90
CA LYS A 13 5.26 0.79 -7.51
C LYS A 13 3.88 0.64 -8.11
N PHE A 14 3.81 0.30 -9.39
CA PHE A 14 2.54 0.05 -10.06
C PHE A 14 1.78 -1.12 -9.41
N GLU A 15 2.46 -2.21 -9.09
CA GLU A 15 1.87 -3.35 -8.37
C GLU A 15 1.31 -2.94 -7.00
N VAL A 16 2.05 -2.15 -6.21
CA VAL A 16 1.56 -1.61 -4.94
C VAL A 16 0.29 -0.77 -5.14
N ASP A 17 0.26 0.06 -6.18
CA ASP A 17 -0.91 0.89 -6.48
C ASP A 17 -2.11 0.07 -6.98
N GLU A 18 -1.88 -1.05 -7.68
CA GLU A 18 -2.93 -2.02 -8.00
C GLU A 18 -3.49 -2.67 -6.74
N ARG A 19 -2.63 -3.20 -5.86
CA ARG A 19 -3.08 -3.81 -4.59
C ARG A 19 -3.85 -2.83 -3.70
N ARG A 20 -3.45 -1.56 -3.68
CA ARG A 20 -4.21 -0.49 -3.01
C ARG A 20 -5.60 -0.30 -3.61
N ARG A 21 -5.70 -0.30 -4.94
CA ARG A 21 -6.99 -0.16 -5.64
C ARG A 21 -7.89 -1.35 -5.34
N ASP A 22 -7.34 -2.57 -5.39
CA ASP A 22 -8.08 -3.80 -5.07
C ASP A 22 -8.64 -3.76 -3.64
N LEU A 23 -7.80 -3.43 -2.65
CA LEU A 23 -8.23 -3.24 -1.26
C LEU A 23 -9.29 -2.14 -1.15
N GLY A 24 -9.14 -1.04 -1.89
CA GLY A 24 -10.12 0.04 -1.93
C GLY A 24 -11.51 -0.43 -2.40
N VAL A 25 -11.58 -1.28 -3.42
CA VAL A 25 -12.84 -1.87 -3.92
C VAL A 25 -13.51 -2.72 -2.83
N LEU A 26 -12.75 -3.55 -2.11
CA LEU A 26 -13.28 -4.37 -1.02
C LEU A 26 -13.83 -3.51 0.13
N LEU A 27 -13.11 -2.46 0.53
CA LEU A 27 -13.58 -1.53 1.57
C LEU A 27 -14.84 -0.77 1.17
N GLN A 28 -14.99 -0.42 -0.11
CA GLN A 28 -16.24 0.17 -0.62
C GLN A 28 -17.40 -0.83 -0.55
N ARG A 29 -17.14 -2.11 -0.86
CA ARG A 29 -18.14 -3.17 -0.71
C ARG A 29 -18.53 -3.37 0.76
N GLN A 30 -17.60 -3.26 1.70
CA GLN A 30 -17.86 -3.35 3.14
C GLN A 30 -18.79 -2.23 3.60
N ALA A 31 -18.48 -0.99 3.21
CA ALA A 31 -19.35 0.15 3.50
C ALA A 31 -20.77 -0.01 2.90
N ALA A 32 -20.90 -0.66 1.74
CA ALA A 32 -22.19 -0.96 1.14
C ALA A 32 -22.98 -2.01 1.94
N LEU A 33 -22.33 -3.08 2.43
CA LEU A 33 -22.97 -4.08 3.30
C LEU A 33 -23.43 -3.45 4.63
N GLU A 34 -22.62 -2.60 5.25
CA GLU A 34 -23.00 -1.88 6.47
C GLU A 34 -24.22 -0.96 6.24
N ALA A 35 -24.30 -0.33 5.06
CA ALA A 35 -25.45 0.47 4.67
C ALA A 35 -26.70 -0.39 4.44
N GLU A 36 -26.55 -1.55 3.79
CA GLU A 36 -27.61 -2.55 3.59
C GLU A 36 -28.14 -3.04 4.95
N GLY A 37 -27.26 -3.37 5.89
CA GLY A 37 -27.61 -3.81 7.24
C GLY A 37 -28.41 -2.76 8.01
N ARG A 38 -27.99 -1.49 7.97
CA ARG A 38 -28.74 -0.37 8.59
C ARG A 38 -30.09 -0.15 7.94
N ALA A 39 -30.18 -0.25 6.62
CA ALA A 39 -31.44 -0.13 5.90
C ALA A 39 -32.42 -1.25 6.27
N LEU A 40 -31.91 -2.48 6.41
CA LEU A 40 -32.66 -3.66 6.82
C LEU A 40 -33.20 -3.51 8.26
N ASP A 41 -32.40 -3.00 9.20
CA ASP A 41 -32.86 -2.73 10.57
C ASP A 41 -33.95 -1.65 10.62
N ALA A 42 -33.79 -0.60 9.82
CA ALA A 42 -34.80 0.45 9.72
C ALA A 42 -36.10 -0.05 9.09
N GLU A 43 -36.01 -0.94 8.09
CA GLU A 43 -37.16 -1.63 7.48
C GLU A 43 -37.91 -2.46 8.51
N PHE A 44 -37.19 -3.27 9.30
CA PHE A 44 -37.76 -4.09 10.36
C PHE A 44 -38.48 -3.27 11.43
N ALA A 45 -37.86 -2.18 11.89
CA ALA A 45 -38.46 -1.30 12.89
C ALA A 45 -39.79 -0.69 12.40
N ARG A 46 -39.86 -0.29 11.12
CA ARG A 46 -41.10 0.22 10.51
C ARG A 46 -42.18 -0.85 10.46
N GLU A 47 -41.84 -2.06 10.01
CA GLU A 47 -42.81 -3.15 9.87
C GLU A 47 -43.38 -3.58 11.23
N VAL A 48 -42.53 -3.72 12.25
CA VAL A 48 -42.96 -4.05 13.61
C VAL A 48 -43.87 -2.96 14.17
N SER A 49 -43.51 -1.68 13.98
CA SER A 49 -44.34 -0.56 14.44
C SER A 49 -45.71 -0.55 13.74
N PHE A 50 -45.74 -0.80 12.43
CA PHE A 50 -46.98 -0.89 11.65
C PHE A 50 -47.88 -2.02 12.14
N ALA A 51 -47.32 -3.22 12.35
CA ALA A 51 -48.08 -4.38 12.82
C ALA A 51 -48.62 -4.18 14.25
N GLN A 52 -47.89 -3.50 15.12
CA GLN A 52 -48.36 -3.15 16.47
C GLN A 52 -49.55 -2.19 16.44
N GLN A 53 -49.58 -1.26 15.49
CA GLN A 53 -50.69 -0.31 15.32
C GLN A 53 -51.91 -0.93 14.61
N ASN A 54 -51.73 -2.07 13.92
CA ASN A 54 -52.76 -2.70 13.11
C ASN A 54 -52.89 -4.19 13.46
N PRO A 55 -53.73 -4.56 14.45
CA PRO A 55 -53.83 -5.93 14.97
C PRO A 55 -54.14 -7.01 13.92
N ALA A 56 -54.79 -6.65 12.81
CA ALA A 56 -55.08 -7.54 11.69
C ALA A 56 -53.81 -8.13 11.02
N PHE A 57 -52.66 -7.45 11.15
CA PHE A 57 -51.38 -7.87 10.56
C PHE A 57 -50.51 -8.71 11.52
N GLY A 58 -50.98 -8.98 12.74
CA GLY A 58 -50.22 -9.79 13.71
C GLY A 58 -49.91 -11.21 13.21
N LEU A 59 -50.79 -11.80 12.41
CA LEU A 59 -50.60 -13.14 11.83
C LEU A 59 -49.52 -13.17 10.73
N THR A 60 -49.35 -12.09 9.97
CA THR A 60 -48.34 -11.99 8.89
C THR A 60 -46.97 -11.59 9.41
N LEU A 61 -46.90 -10.91 10.56
CA LEU A 61 -45.66 -10.46 11.18
C LEU A 61 -44.69 -11.61 11.47
N GLY A 62 -45.18 -12.79 11.87
CA GLY A 62 -44.33 -13.95 12.14
C GLY A 62 -43.53 -14.42 10.92
N ALA A 63 -44.17 -14.47 9.74
CA ALA A 63 -43.50 -14.82 8.49
C ALA A 63 -42.47 -13.76 8.08
N TYR A 64 -42.80 -12.48 8.26
CA TYR A 64 -41.88 -11.38 8.01
C TYR A 64 -40.63 -11.44 8.91
N VAL A 65 -40.80 -11.66 10.21
CA VAL A 65 -39.69 -11.78 11.17
C VAL A 65 -38.74 -12.93 10.78
N SER A 66 -39.29 -14.08 10.37
CA SER A 66 -38.48 -15.20 9.90
C SER A 66 -37.67 -14.85 8.65
N HIS A 67 -38.29 -14.16 7.69
CA HIS A 67 -37.59 -13.70 6.48
C HIS A 67 -36.53 -12.63 6.78
N PHE A 68 -36.81 -11.69 7.69
CA PHE A 68 -35.84 -10.71 8.15
C PHE A 68 -34.62 -11.37 8.79
N ARG A 69 -34.82 -12.37 9.66
CA ARG A 69 -33.72 -13.13 10.27
C ARG A 69 -32.86 -13.81 9.23
N TRP A 70 -33.49 -14.49 8.26
CA TRP A 70 -32.76 -15.12 7.16
C TRP A 70 -31.92 -14.10 6.37
N ARG A 71 -32.48 -12.92 6.06
CA ARG A 71 -31.72 -11.83 5.39
C ARG A 71 -30.57 -11.31 6.25
N LYS A 72 -30.73 -11.24 7.57
CA LYS A 72 -29.68 -10.84 8.51
C LYS A 72 -28.56 -11.87 8.57
N ASP A 73 -28.90 -13.15 8.62
CA ASP A 73 -27.93 -14.23 8.63
C ASP A 73 -27.14 -14.26 7.31
N ASP A 74 -27.80 -14.07 6.16
CA ASP A 74 -27.14 -13.94 4.84
C ASP A 74 -26.20 -12.72 4.78
N LEU A 75 -26.63 -11.57 5.31
CA LEU A 75 -25.79 -10.37 5.38
C LEU A 75 -24.53 -10.62 6.22
N LEU A 76 -24.68 -11.25 7.40
CA LEU A 76 -23.55 -11.56 8.29
C LEU A 76 -22.55 -12.52 7.63
N GLU A 77 -23.03 -13.53 6.91
CA GLU A 77 -22.15 -14.45 6.17
C GLU A 77 -21.38 -13.71 5.08
N ARG A 78 -22.05 -12.82 4.33
CA ARG A 78 -21.41 -11.98 3.30
C ARG A 78 -20.39 -11.01 3.91
N GLU A 79 -20.67 -10.45 5.08
CA GLU A 79 -19.73 -9.59 5.82
C GLU A 79 -18.50 -10.39 6.28
N HIS A 80 -18.70 -11.58 6.84
CA HIS A 80 -17.59 -12.44 7.26
C HIS A 80 -16.67 -12.82 6.10
N GLN A 81 -17.23 -13.27 4.97
CA GLN A 81 -16.43 -13.59 3.79
C GLN A 81 -15.66 -12.36 3.28
N LEU A 82 -16.29 -11.18 3.30
CA LEU A 82 -15.63 -9.97 2.85
C LEU A 82 -14.51 -9.52 3.80
N ASP A 83 -14.66 -9.73 5.10
CA ASP A 83 -13.62 -9.44 6.08
C ASP A 83 -12.39 -10.33 5.87
N GLU A 84 -12.57 -11.61 5.54
CA GLU A 84 -11.48 -12.50 5.13
C GLU A 84 -10.79 -11.99 3.85
N ASP A 85 -11.57 -11.65 2.81
CA ASP A 85 -11.03 -11.09 1.56
C ASP A 85 -10.21 -9.80 1.81
N ILE A 86 -10.69 -8.94 2.72
CA ILE A 86 -10.00 -7.69 3.11
C ILE A 86 -8.69 -8.00 3.82
N LEU A 87 -8.68 -8.99 4.72
CA LEU A 87 -7.47 -9.41 5.42
C LEU A 87 -6.41 -9.89 4.42
N GLU A 88 -6.79 -10.78 3.50
CA GLU A 88 -5.89 -11.29 2.46
C GLU A 88 -5.36 -10.15 1.57
N ALA A 89 -6.22 -9.22 1.15
CA ALA A 89 -5.82 -8.08 0.34
C ALA A 89 -4.85 -7.14 1.08
N ARG A 90 -5.02 -6.96 2.40
CA ARG A 90 -4.09 -6.19 3.24
C ARG A 90 -2.74 -6.86 3.33
N GLU A 91 -2.70 -8.19 3.50
CA GLU A 91 -1.46 -8.96 3.53
C GLU A 91 -0.72 -8.89 2.18
N ALA A 92 -1.45 -9.06 1.07
CA ALA A 92 -0.90 -8.93 -0.28
C ALA A 92 -0.32 -7.53 -0.54
N LEU A 93 -1.01 -6.48 -0.09
CA LEU A 93 -0.51 -5.11 -0.18
C LEU A 93 0.76 -4.93 0.67
N ALA A 94 0.77 -5.45 1.90
CA ALA A 94 1.94 -5.38 2.78
C ALA A 94 3.16 -6.11 2.20
N GLU A 95 2.96 -7.26 1.55
CA GLU A 95 4.02 -7.99 0.84
C GLU A 95 4.57 -7.19 -0.34
N ALA A 96 3.69 -6.60 -1.16
CA ALA A 96 4.11 -5.75 -2.28
C ALA A 96 4.97 -4.57 -1.81
N TYR A 97 4.61 -3.95 -0.68
CA TYR A 97 5.41 -2.90 -0.04
C TYR A 97 6.79 -3.37 0.40
N ARG A 98 6.85 -4.50 1.10
CA ARG A 98 8.11 -5.06 1.59
C ARG A 98 9.05 -5.36 0.43
N THR A 99 8.53 -5.96 -0.64
CA THR A 99 9.28 -6.23 -1.87
C THR A 99 9.78 -4.95 -2.52
N LEU A 100 8.91 -3.95 -2.71
CA LEU A 100 9.30 -2.65 -3.26
C LEU A 100 10.43 -2.02 -2.43
N LYS A 101 10.28 -2.00 -1.11
CA LYS A 101 11.25 -1.35 -0.22
C LYS A 101 12.61 -2.03 -0.26
N THR A 102 12.65 -3.36 -0.31
CA THR A 102 13.91 -4.12 -0.44
C THR A 102 14.67 -3.74 -1.72
N ILE A 103 13.95 -3.58 -2.84
CA ILE A 103 14.57 -3.21 -4.11
C ILE A 103 15.05 -1.76 -4.07
N GLU A 104 14.25 -0.84 -3.52
CA GLU A 104 14.65 0.56 -3.36
C GLU A 104 15.92 0.71 -2.52
N VAL A 105 16.00 0.02 -1.37
CA VAL A 105 17.21 0.04 -0.51
C VAL A 105 18.42 -0.56 -1.23
N THR A 106 18.20 -1.62 -2.00
CA THR A 106 19.28 -2.23 -2.80
C THR A 106 19.82 -1.26 -3.84
N GLN A 107 18.94 -0.53 -4.53
CA GLN A 107 19.33 0.48 -5.51
C GLN A 107 20.05 1.66 -4.86
N GLU A 108 19.54 2.18 -3.74
CA GLU A 108 20.16 3.26 -2.98
C GLU A 108 21.58 2.90 -2.53
N ASN A 109 21.78 1.69 -2.00
CA ASN A 109 23.10 1.20 -1.63
C ASN A 109 24.07 1.14 -2.81
N ARG A 110 23.56 0.78 -4.01
CA ARG A 110 24.36 0.72 -5.23
C ARG A 110 24.80 2.12 -5.68
N GLU A 111 23.87 3.06 -5.70
CA GLU A 111 24.15 4.46 -6.03
C GLU A 111 25.13 5.11 -5.05
N ASN A 112 25.01 4.78 -3.76
CA ASN A 112 25.93 5.26 -2.73
C ASN A 112 27.36 4.73 -2.94
N ARG A 113 27.52 3.44 -3.26
CA ARG A 113 28.84 2.87 -3.60
C ARG A 113 29.43 3.50 -4.86
N GLU A 114 28.64 3.62 -5.93
CA GLU A 114 29.09 4.25 -7.18
C GLU A 114 29.44 5.73 -7.00
N ARG A 115 28.79 6.43 -6.07
CA ARG A 115 29.14 7.81 -5.70
C ARG A 115 30.47 7.85 -4.94
N GLN A 116 30.63 7.04 -3.89
CA GLN A 116 31.87 6.97 -3.11
C GLN A 116 33.08 6.58 -3.96
N GLU A 117 32.93 5.64 -4.89
CA GLU A 117 34.00 5.25 -5.81
C GLU A 117 34.41 6.39 -6.76
N ARG A 118 33.45 7.20 -7.21
CA ARG A 118 33.73 8.39 -8.04
C ARG A 118 34.43 9.47 -7.23
N GLU A 119 33.90 9.80 -6.06
CA GLU A 119 34.51 10.77 -5.13
C GLU A 119 35.94 10.36 -4.76
N HIS A 120 36.19 9.07 -4.52
CA HIS A 120 37.53 8.57 -4.24
C HIS A 120 38.49 8.73 -5.43
N LYS A 121 38.05 8.41 -6.66
CA LYS A 121 38.86 8.59 -7.87
C LYS A 121 39.15 10.07 -8.14
N ASP A 122 38.16 10.93 -7.97
CA ASP A 122 38.30 12.38 -8.14
C ASP A 122 39.29 12.96 -7.11
N GLN A 123 39.23 12.49 -5.85
CA GLN A 123 40.16 12.90 -4.81
C GLN A 123 41.61 12.49 -5.15
N LEU A 124 41.83 11.24 -5.57
CA LEU A 124 43.16 10.77 -5.97
C LEU A 124 43.74 11.59 -7.12
N PHE A 125 42.91 11.94 -8.12
CA PHE A 125 43.32 12.78 -9.24
C PHE A 125 43.67 14.20 -8.80
N LEU A 126 42.87 14.82 -7.93
CA LEU A 126 43.15 16.15 -7.39
C LEU A 126 44.44 16.18 -6.57
N ASP A 127 44.69 15.14 -5.79
CA ASP A 127 45.92 15.00 -5.00
C ASP A 127 47.15 14.86 -5.90
N GLU A 128 47.07 14.07 -6.98
CA GLU A 128 48.14 13.95 -7.98
C GLU A 128 48.47 15.31 -8.64
N VAL A 129 47.45 16.04 -9.08
CA VAL A 129 47.61 17.38 -9.68
C VAL A 129 48.21 18.37 -8.68
N ALA A 130 47.80 18.31 -7.41
CA ALA A 130 48.34 19.17 -6.36
C ALA A 130 49.83 18.88 -6.10
N GLN A 131 50.22 17.59 -6.05
CA GLN A 131 51.61 17.17 -5.88
C GLN A 131 52.49 17.60 -7.07
N ASP A 132 52.00 17.45 -8.29
CA ASP A 132 52.70 17.90 -9.50
C ASP A 132 52.93 19.41 -9.50
N ARG A 133 51.89 20.19 -9.16
CA ARG A 133 51.99 21.65 -9.05
C ARG A 133 52.94 22.07 -7.92
N TYR A 134 52.96 21.34 -6.80
CA TYR A 134 53.92 21.58 -5.72
C TYR A 134 55.34 21.33 -6.20
N ARG A 135 55.64 20.16 -6.79
CA ARG A 135 56.97 19.81 -7.33
C ARG A 135 57.51 20.85 -8.33
N ARG A 136 56.66 21.35 -9.24
CA ARG A 136 57.06 22.40 -10.19
C ARG A 136 57.47 23.70 -9.51
N ARG A 137 56.69 24.16 -8.52
CA ARG A 137 57.02 25.38 -7.76
C ARG A 137 58.27 25.22 -6.90
N SER A 138 58.51 24.05 -6.33
CA SER A 138 59.73 23.76 -5.57
C SER A 138 60.97 23.82 -6.46
N HIS A 139 60.87 23.38 -7.72
CA HIS A 139 61.97 23.46 -8.69
C HIS A 139 62.22 24.88 -9.21
N GLU A 140 61.20 25.73 -9.35
CA GLU A 140 61.34 27.14 -9.74
C GLU A 140 61.89 28.05 -8.63
N GLY A 141 61.81 27.61 -7.36
CA GLY A 141 62.27 28.37 -6.20
C GLY A 141 63.68 28.01 -5.69
N ASP A 142 64.38 27.10 -6.35
CA ASP A 142 65.73 26.66 -5.96
C ASP A 142 66.81 27.49 -6.71
N PRO A 143 67.61 28.35 -6.03
CA PRO A 143 68.61 29.19 -6.70
C PRO A 143 69.87 28.45 -7.18
N LEU A 144 69.94 27.11 -7.04
CA LEU A 144 71.16 26.33 -7.28
C LEU A 144 70.98 25.05 -8.12
N ALA A 145 69.90 24.94 -8.90
CA ALA A 145 69.79 23.94 -9.99
C ALA A 145 70.08 24.60 -11.35
#